data_AF-A0A3C1Y943-F1
#
_entry.id   AF-A0A3C1Y943-F1
#
_cell.length_a   1.000
_cell.length_b   1.000
_cell.length_c   1.000
_cell.angle_alpha   90.00
_cell.angle_beta   90.00
_cell.angle_gamma   90.00
#
_symmetry.space_group_name_H-M   'P 1'
#
loop_
_entity.id
_entity.type
_entity.pdbx_description
1 polymer ?
#
loop_
_entity_poly.entity_id
_entity_poly.type
_entity_poly.pdbx_seq_one_letter_code
_entity_poly.pdbx_strand_id
1 'polypeptide(L)'
;MWTYTNGTIAKNAFDCPETTTILALEQKDASGKVVSDYSAKFILDADSSLVVANGKAMAAGIMLADGAFIPAKSVEIIRTDVESVTAGSGDLAVTFPTRGIPMNQNVLADGAIASVGGVSDFSFGEAVDTRGAVVVVNGTDTVSSPSITPCDYLSRMNGPTGLILADIYTHDPHTGALFIDGAKDVTLQDPANASFRTSVVLNTESPEYNDAGNWVGILFAIQAIGSVLWAVVLPMFKSRKFSYSLSLLLGAAGFISAGYFTNQYMLFISFVLIGCAWAAMLAWPFTILTNSLRSGNIGAYLGLFNCSICIPQIVGALLGGWILSAIGSADELAPQYMMMVIAGCSLILGALAVAFIKEHSSEAEKH
;
A
#
# COMPACT_ATOMS: atom_id res chain seq x y z
N MET A 1 -11.35 -2.82 5.72
CA MET A 1 -11.50 -1.46 6.26
C MET A 1 -10.13 -0.86 6.54
N TRP A 2 -9.34 -1.43 7.48
CA TRP A 2 -8.03 -0.91 7.88
C TRP A 2 -7.09 -0.53 6.72
N THR A 3 -6.84 -1.46 5.79
CA THR A 3 -5.89 -1.26 4.68
C THR A 3 -6.28 -0.11 3.76
N TYR A 4 -7.54 -0.09 3.28
CA TYR A 4 -8.00 0.93 2.32
C TYR A 4 -8.21 2.30 2.96
N THR A 5 -8.60 2.32 4.23
CA THR A 5 -8.76 3.57 4.98
C THR A 5 -7.41 4.26 5.17
N ASN A 6 -6.35 3.51 5.50
CA ASN A 6 -5.02 4.10 5.66
C ASN A 6 -4.50 4.69 4.35
N GLY A 7 -4.54 3.94 3.24
CA GLY A 7 -4.06 4.47 1.96
C GLY A 7 -4.90 5.62 1.43
N THR A 8 -6.22 5.61 1.64
CA THR A 8 -7.09 6.74 1.25
C THR A 8 -6.72 8.02 2.01
N ILE A 9 -6.49 7.92 3.33
CA ILE A 9 -6.16 9.08 4.16
C ILE A 9 -4.74 9.55 3.88
N ALA A 10 -3.79 8.63 3.73
CA ALA A 10 -2.41 8.95 3.35
C ALA A 10 -2.37 9.74 2.03
N LYS A 11 -3.14 9.30 1.03
CA LYS A 11 -3.22 9.99 -0.25
C LYS A 11 -3.94 11.34 -0.17
N ASN A 12 -5.12 11.38 0.44
CA ASN A 12 -6.01 12.55 0.35
C ASN A 12 -5.69 13.65 1.36
N ALA A 13 -5.17 13.29 2.55
CA ALA A 13 -5.05 14.22 3.67
C ALA A 13 -3.62 14.49 4.14
N PHE A 14 -2.67 13.66 3.70
CA PHE A 14 -1.24 13.78 4.04
C PHE A 14 -0.37 13.91 2.79
N ASP A 15 -0.97 14.01 1.60
CA ASP A 15 -0.27 14.15 0.32
C ASP A 15 0.88 13.14 0.13
N CYS A 16 0.66 11.91 0.61
CA CYS A 16 1.68 10.87 0.59
C CYS A 16 2.21 10.63 -0.84
N PRO A 17 3.55 10.63 -1.03
CA PRO A 17 4.13 10.39 -2.34
C PRO A 17 3.85 8.97 -2.84
N GLU A 18 3.79 8.85 -4.15
CA GLU A 18 3.66 7.57 -4.86
C GLU A 18 5.05 7.07 -5.24
N THR A 19 5.21 5.74 -5.24
CA THR A 19 6.41 5.05 -5.69
C THR A 19 6.01 3.89 -6.59
N THR A 20 6.88 3.53 -7.52
CA THR A 20 6.72 2.33 -8.34
C THR A 20 7.31 1.14 -7.60
N THR A 21 6.55 0.04 -7.50
CA THR A 21 7.03 -1.22 -6.94
C THR A 21 6.97 -2.33 -7.99
N ILE A 22 7.93 -3.25 -7.95
CA ILE A 22 8.01 -4.42 -8.81
C ILE A 22 7.23 -5.54 -8.14
N LEU A 23 6.17 -6.00 -8.82
CA LEU A 23 5.34 -7.11 -8.36
C LEU A 23 5.91 -8.46 -8.77
N ALA A 24 6.52 -8.51 -9.96
CA ALA A 24 7.13 -9.72 -10.49
C ALA A 24 8.07 -9.45 -11.66
N LEU A 25 8.85 -10.48 -12.00
CA LEU A 25 9.59 -10.57 -13.24
C LEU A 25 8.78 -11.43 -14.22
N GLU A 26 8.40 -10.84 -15.36
CA GLU A 26 7.63 -11.51 -16.40
C GLU A 26 8.53 -11.85 -17.58
N GLN A 27 8.43 -13.09 -18.07
CA GLN A 27 9.03 -13.48 -19.35
C GLN A 27 7.95 -13.52 -20.43
N LYS A 28 8.18 -12.79 -21.51
CA LYS A 28 7.28 -12.76 -22.68
C LYS A 28 7.83 -13.66 -23.80
N ASP A 29 6.94 -14.23 -24.59
CA ASP A 29 7.33 -14.85 -25.86
C ASP A 29 7.55 -13.80 -26.96
N ALA A 30 8.01 -14.24 -28.13
CA ALA A 30 8.19 -13.40 -29.30
C ALA A 30 6.90 -12.70 -29.79
N SER A 31 5.72 -13.14 -29.32
CA SER A 31 4.43 -12.48 -29.62
C SER A 31 4.02 -11.44 -28.57
N GLY A 32 4.85 -11.24 -27.53
CA GLY A 32 4.60 -10.32 -26.43
C GLY A 32 3.69 -10.88 -25.34
N LYS A 33 3.29 -12.15 -25.43
CA LYS A 33 2.44 -12.81 -24.42
C LYS A 33 3.30 -13.28 -23.25
N VAL A 34 2.82 -13.03 -22.02
CA VAL A 34 3.48 -13.52 -20.80
C VAL A 34 3.40 -15.04 -20.75
N VAL A 35 4.57 -15.69 -20.74
CA VAL A 35 4.73 -17.16 -20.68
C VAL A 35 5.04 -17.61 -19.26
N SER A 36 5.75 -16.79 -18.49
CA SER A 36 6.13 -17.10 -17.12
C SER A 36 6.15 -15.84 -16.26
N ASP A 37 5.73 -15.99 -15.01
CA ASP A 37 5.60 -14.93 -14.01
C ASP A 37 6.30 -15.39 -12.72
N TYR A 38 7.31 -14.64 -12.30
CA TYR A 38 8.14 -14.94 -11.13
C TYR A 38 7.97 -13.83 -10.09
N SER A 39 7.15 -14.09 -9.07
CA SER A 39 6.87 -13.13 -7.98
C SER A 39 7.48 -13.63 -6.67
N ALA A 40 8.26 -12.79 -6.02
CA ALA A 40 8.83 -13.01 -4.69
C ALA A 40 9.26 -11.67 -4.08
N LYS A 41 9.42 -11.61 -2.75
CA LYS A 41 9.94 -10.41 -2.07
C LYS A 41 11.40 -10.14 -2.41
N PHE A 42 12.17 -11.21 -2.53
CA PHE A 42 13.57 -11.19 -2.93
C PHE A 42 13.74 -12.11 -4.13
N ILE A 43 14.35 -11.60 -5.19
CA ILE A 43 14.76 -12.38 -6.35
C ILE A 43 16.26 -12.25 -6.44
N LEU A 44 16.97 -13.37 -6.40
CA LEU A 44 18.41 -13.43 -6.52
C LEU A 44 18.80 -14.14 -7.82
N ASP A 45 20.00 -13.86 -8.32
CA ASP A 45 20.62 -14.67 -9.36
C ASP A 45 21.29 -15.93 -8.78
N ALA A 46 21.86 -16.75 -9.66
CA ALA A 46 22.57 -17.98 -9.28
C ALA A 46 23.78 -17.74 -8.35
N ASP A 47 24.34 -16.54 -8.37
CA ASP A 47 25.48 -16.12 -7.53
C ASP A 47 25.02 -15.50 -6.20
N SER A 48 23.71 -15.56 -5.90
CA SER A 48 23.10 -14.96 -4.71
C SER A 48 23.20 -13.42 -4.64
N SER A 49 23.35 -12.77 -5.80
CA SER A 49 23.21 -11.32 -5.90
C SER A 49 21.73 -10.95 -5.98
N LEU A 50 21.32 -9.92 -5.22
CA LEU A 50 19.95 -9.43 -5.27
C LEU A 50 19.67 -8.76 -6.63
N VAL A 51 18.65 -9.25 -7.32
CA VAL A 51 18.11 -8.70 -8.58
C VAL A 51 16.91 -7.81 -8.29
N VAL A 52 16.03 -8.27 -7.38
CA VAL A 52 14.91 -7.50 -6.84
C VAL A 52 14.90 -7.66 -5.33
N ALA A 53 14.75 -6.56 -4.60
CA ALA A 53 14.61 -6.57 -3.14
C ALA A 53 13.44 -5.67 -2.71
N ASN A 54 12.46 -6.24 -2.01
CA ASN A 54 11.28 -5.54 -1.51
C ASN A 54 10.56 -4.70 -2.61
N GLY A 55 10.46 -5.27 -3.81
CA GLY A 55 9.84 -4.59 -4.96
C GLY A 55 10.65 -3.45 -5.56
N LYS A 56 11.93 -3.31 -5.22
CA LYS A 56 12.88 -2.39 -5.89
C LYS A 56 13.85 -3.21 -6.75
N ALA A 57 14.12 -2.75 -7.97
CA ALA A 57 15.16 -3.34 -8.81
C ALA A 57 16.54 -2.97 -8.26
N MET A 58 17.45 -3.93 -8.31
CA MET A 58 18.81 -3.75 -7.82
C MET A 58 19.76 -3.45 -8.98
N ALA A 59 20.68 -2.54 -8.74
CA ALA A 59 21.70 -2.10 -9.66
C ALA A 59 22.82 -3.14 -9.75
N ALA A 60 23.16 -3.53 -10.98
CA ALA A 60 24.40 -4.23 -11.27
C ALA A 60 25.58 -3.25 -11.31
N GLY A 61 25.32 -2.00 -11.72
CA GLY A 61 26.34 -0.96 -11.78
C GLY A 61 25.95 0.18 -12.72
N ILE A 62 26.97 0.79 -13.34
CA ILE A 62 26.80 1.88 -14.30
C ILE A 62 27.53 1.58 -15.61
N MET A 63 26.96 2.05 -16.70
CA MET A 63 27.59 2.10 -18.01
C MET A 63 28.03 3.54 -18.30
N LEU A 64 29.28 3.71 -18.72
CA LEU A 64 29.84 5.00 -19.11
C LEU A 64 29.45 5.35 -20.56
N ALA A 65 29.62 6.61 -20.94
CA ALA A 65 29.36 7.09 -22.30
C ALA A 65 30.14 6.37 -23.41
N ASP A 66 31.29 5.77 -23.09
CA ASP A 66 32.12 4.98 -24.02
C ASP A 66 31.70 3.50 -24.10
N GLY A 67 30.66 3.11 -23.35
CA GLY A 67 30.16 1.74 -23.26
C GLY A 67 30.88 0.87 -22.23
N ALA A 68 31.88 1.40 -21.50
CA ALA A 68 32.52 0.65 -20.42
C ALA A 68 31.55 0.46 -19.25
N PHE A 69 31.49 -0.77 -18.71
CA PHE A 69 30.64 -1.11 -17.57
C PHE A 69 31.46 -1.19 -16.28
N ILE A 70 30.95 -0.59 -15.21
CA ILE A 70 31.56 -0.59 -13.89
C ILE A 70 30.55 -1.13 -12.88
N PRO A 71 30.83 -2.28 -12.23
CA PRO A 71 30.00 -2.79 -11.15
C PRO A 71 29.96 -1.80 -9.98
N ALA A 72 28.75 -1.44 -9.52
CA ALA A 72 28.58 -0.42 -8.50
C ALA A 72 27.35 -0.67 -7.64
N LYS A 73 27.51 -0.51 -6.33
CA LYS A 73 26.40 -0.49 -5.35
C LYS A 73 26.09 0.92 -4.86
N SER A 74 27.09 1.80 -4.81
CA SER A 74 26.88 3.23 -4.58
C SER A 74 27.52 4.06 -5.67
N VAL A 75 26.82 5.10 -6.11
CA VAL A 75 27.29 6.03 -7.14
C VAL A 75 26.82 7.42 -6.77
N GLU A 76 27.76 8.35 -6.63
CA GLU A 76 27.51 9.73 -6.28
C GLU A 76 28.14 10.65 -7.34
N ILE A 77 27.41 11.67 -7.77
CA ILE A 77 27.94 12.70 -8.66
C ILE A 77 28.23 13.94 -7.80
N ILE A 78 29.48 14.40 -7.80
CA ILE A 78 29.88 15.61 -7.06
C ILE A 78 29.66 16.84 -7.95
N ARG A 79 28.54 17.52 -7.72
CA ARG A 79 28.11 18.70 -8.48
C ARG A 79 28.61 19.99 -7.84
N THR A 80 28.95 20.98 -8.66
CA THR A 80 29.18 22.37 -8.21
C THR A 80 28.28 23.37 -8.93
N ASP A 81 27.47 22.89 -9.88
CA ASP A 81 26.56 23.66 -10.72
C ASP A 81 25.13 23.73 -10.18
N VAL A 82 24.85 23.13 -9.02
CA VAL A 82 23.55 23.26 -8.34
C VAL A 82 23.38 24.70 -7.88
N GLU A 83 22.33 25.38 -8.37
CA GLU A 83 22.12 26.80 -8.05
C GLU A 83 21.74 27.02 -6.59
N SER A 84 20.82 26.19 -6.08
CA SER A 84 20.35 26.24 -4.70
C SER A 84 19.79 24.92 -4.24
N VAL A 85 19.84 24.67 -2.93
CA VAL A 85 19.21 23.53 -2.26
C VAL A 85 18.21 24.06 -1.25
N THR A 86 17.03 23.45 -1.20
CA THR A 86 16.01 23.75 -0.17
C THR A 86 16.05 22.66 0.89
N ALA A 87 16.17 23.06 2.15
CA ALA A 87 16.07 22.16 3.29
C ALA A 87 14.78 22.46 4.08
N GLY A 88 14.13 21.40 4.57
CA GLY A 88 12.84 21.49 5.27
C GLY A 88 11.63 21.37 4.32
N SER A 89 10.44 21.41 4.91
CA SER A 89 9.16 21.31 4.20
C SER A 89 8.18 22.39 4.66
N GLY A 90 7.22 22.73 3.79
CA GLY A 90 6.19 23.74 4.07
C GLY A 90 6.75 25.14 4.32
N ASP A 91 6.09 25.90 5.20
CA ASP A 91 6.44 27.30 5.51
C ASP A 91 7.80 27.47 6.22
N LEU A 92 8.44 26.36 6.62
CA LEU A 92 9.75 26.34 7.27
C LEU A 92 10.88 25.96 6.30
N ALA A 93 10.57 25.76 5.03
CA ALA A 93 11.56 25.46 4.01
C ALA A 93 12.52 26.64 3.80
N VAL A 94 13.82 26.40 3.90
CA VAL A 94 14.87 27.41 3.70
C VAL A 94 15.70 27.03 2.48
N THR A 95 15.84 27.96 1.54
CA THR A 95 16.65 27.79 0.33
C THR A 95 18.02 28.44 0.50
N PHE A 96 19.06 27.64 0.29
CA PHE A 96 20.46 28.06 0.37
C PHE A 96 21.06 28.11 -1.04
N PRO A 97 21.75 29.19 -1.44
CA PRO A 97 22.53 29.20 -2.67
C PRO A 97 23.74 28.28 -2.53
N THR A 98 23.94 27.37 -3.49
CA THR A 98 24.98 26.32 -3.43
C THR A 98 25.95 26.35 -4.61
N ARG A 99 25.81 27.33 -5.51
CA ARG A 99 26.69 27.44 -6.69
C ARG A 99 28.16 27.55 -6.28
N GLY A 100 28.99 26.65 -6.82
CA GLY A 100 30.42 26.55 -6.51
C GLY A 100 30.75 25.72 -5.26
N ILE A 101 29.75 25.24 -4.51
CA ILE A 101 29.94 24.34 -3.38
C ILE A 101 29.75 22.89 -3.86
N PRO A 102 30.68 21.97 -3.57
CA PRO A 102 30.51 20.56 -3.85
C PRO A 102 29.25 20.00 -3.17
N MET A 103 28.34 19.46 -3.95
CA MET A 103 27.09 18.84 -3.53
C MET A 103 27.06 17.40 -4.05
N ASN A 104 26.84 16.44 -3.17
CA ASN A 104 26.73 15.04 -3.57
C ASN A 104 25.31 14.76 -4.05
N GLN A 105 25.20 14.30 -5.28
CA GLN A 105 23.97 13.82 -5.87
C GLN A 105 24.04 12.30 -5.98
N ASN A 106 23.33 11.60 -5.11
CA ASN A 106 23.33 10.14 -5.08
C ASN A 106 22.50 9.61 -6.26
N VAL A 107 23.09 8.74 -7.07
CA VAL A 107 22.43 8.04 -8.18
C VAL A 107 22.09 6.61 -7.77
N LEU A 108 23.05 5.91 -7.13
CA LEU A 108 22.85 4.60 -6.53
C LEU A 108 23.21 4.67 -5.05
N ALA A 109 22.38 4.06 -4.20
CA ALA A 109 22.62 3.88 -2.77
C ALA A 109 22.23 2.46 -2.37
N ASP A 110 23.12 1.77 -1.66
CA ASP A 110 22.94 0.39 -1.17
C ASP A 110 22.47 -0.61 -2.26
N GLY A 111 22.92 -0.41 -3.50
CA GLY A 111 22.60 -1.26 -4.64
C GLY A 111 21.22 -1.01 -5.25
N ALA A 112 20.51 0.04 -4.87
CA ALA A 112 19.28 0.48 -5.54
C ALA A 112 19.44 1.90 -6.08
N ILE A 113 18.52 2.33 -6.94
CA ILE A 113 18.45 3.74 -7.34
C ILE A 113 18.14 4.58 -6.10
N ALA A 114 18.94 5.64 -5.92
CA ALA A 114 18.77 6.56 -4.82
C ALA A 114 17.44 7.31 -4.96
N SER A 115 16.72 7.44 -3.86
CA SER A 115 15.45 8.16 -3.80
C SER A 115 15.42 9.06 -2.57
N VAL A 116 14.76 10.21 -2.70
CA VAL A 116 14.53 11.15 -1.60
C VAL A 116 13.03 11.16 -1.33
N GLY A 117 12.63 10.77 -0.11
CA GLY A 117 11.20 10.57 0.18
C GLY A 117 10.56 9.46 -0.66
N GLY A 118 11.35 8.50 -1.16
CA GLY A 118 10.96 7.42 -2.06
C GLY A 118 10.59 7.84 -3.48
N VAL A 119 10.79 9.11 -3.83
CA VAL A 119 10.77 9.56 -5.22
C VAL A 119 12.20 9.50 -5.75
N SER A 120 12.36 8.85 -6.89
CA SER A 120 13.65 8.76 -7.57
C SER A 120 13.76 9.85 -8.63
N ASP A 121 14.91 10.53 -8.66
CA ASP A 121 15.27 11.44 -9.75
C ASP A 121 15.86 10.71 -10.96
N PHE A 122 16.15 9.42 -10.82
CA PHE A 122 16.84 8.60 -11.82
C PHE A 122 16.07 7.32 -12.15
N SER A 123 16.35 6.77 -13.33
CA SER A 123 15.79 5.50 -13.77
C SER A 123 16.89 4.61 -14.35
N PHE A 124 16.71 3.30 -14.25
CA PHE A 124 17.58 2.36 -14.95
C PHE A 124 17.43 2.52 -16.47
N GLY A 125 18.55 2.40 -17.19
CA GLY A 125 18.58 2.51 -18.65
C GLY A 125 18.58 3.94 -19.19
N GLU A 126 18.31 4.96 -18.36
CA GLU A 126 18.37 6.37 -18.76
C GLU A 126 19.74 6.97 -18.51
N ALA A 127 20.27 7.71 -19.49
CA ALA A 127 21.57 8.36 -19.38
C ALA A 127 21.46 9.61 -18.51
N VAL A 128 22.27 9.65 -17.45
CA VAL A 128 22.44 10.79 -16.56
C VAL A 128 23.64 11.60 -17.05
N ASP A 129 23.38 12.82 -17.53
CA ASP A 129 24.43 13.77 -17.92
C ASP A 129 25.22 14.21 -16.68
N THR A 130 26.51 13.92 -16.63
CA THR A 130 27.39 14.32 -15.53
C THR A 130 27.87 15.76 -15.67
N ARG A 131 27.67 16.43 -16.81
CA ARG A 131 28.14 17.81 -17.09
C ARG A 131 29.62 18.04 -16.73
N GLY A 132 30.45 17.00 -16.84
CA GLY A 132 31.87 17.04 -16.49
C GLY A 132 32.17 16.98 -14.98
N ALA A 133 31.18 16.68 -14.15
CA ALA A 133 31.35 16.41 -12.72
C ALA A 133 32.11 15.09 -12.49
N VAL A 134 32.76 14.99 -11.32
CA VAL A 134 33.40 13.76 -10.88
C VAL A 134 32.33 12.80 -10.36
N VAL A 135 32.38 11.54 -10.81
CA VAL A 135 31.53 10.47 -10.33
C VAL A 135 32.34 9.61 -9.35
N VAL A 136 31.83 9.43 -8.15
CA VAL A 136 32.39 8.54 -7.13
C VAL A 136 31.61 7.23 -7.15
N VAL A 137 32.31 6.12 -7.27
CA VAL A 137 31.77 4.76 -7.34
C VAL A 137 32.25 3.98 -6.12
N ASN A 138 31.32 3.33 -5.41
CA ASN A 138 31.56 2.54 -4.20
C ASN A 138 32.32 3.32 -3.10
N GLY A 139 32.22 4.65 -3.10
CA GLY A 139 32.86 5.55 -2.13
C GLY A 139 34.36 5.79 -2.32
N THR A 140 35.05 5.03 -3.18
CA THR A 140 36.51 5.12 -3.34
C THR A 140 36.96 5.42 -4.76
N ASP A 141 36.29 4.85 -5.76
CA ASP A 141 36.74 4.93 -7.15
C ASP A 141 36.18 6.19 -7.79
N THR A 142 37.02 6.98 -8.46
CA THR A 142 36.57 8.19 -9.17
C THR A 142 36.65 8.01 -10.66
N VAL A 143 35.55 8.30 -11.35
CA VAL A 143 35.43 8.19 -12.80
C VAL A 143 34.96 9.53 -13.36
N SER A 144 35.51 9.90 -14.52
CA SER A 144 35.09 11.07 -15.28
C SER A 144 34.54 10.59 -16.62
N SER A 145 33.23 10.73 -16.81
CA SER A 145 32.53 10.40 -18.06
C SER A 145 31.45 11.43 -18.28
N PRO A 146 31.17 11.92 -19.51
CA PRO A 146 30.16 12.95 -19.74
C PRO A 146 28.73 12.50 -19.41
N SER A 147 28.47 11.20 -19.45
CA SER A 147 27.22 10.61 -18.98
C SER A 147 27.45 9.25 -18.35
N ILE A 148 26.56 8.88 -17.44
CA ILE A 148 26.50 7.55 -16.84
C ILE A 148 25.08 7.02 -16.95
N THR A 149 24.92 5.75 -17.27
CA THR A 149 23.62 5.07 -17.34
C THR A 149 23.56 4.01 -16.25
N PRO A 150 22.69 4.14 -15.23
CA PRO A 150 22.48 3.08 -14.25
C PRO A 150 21.92 1.82 -14.94
N CYS A 151 22.48 0.66 -14.61
CA CYS A 151 22.03 -0.63 -15.15
C CYS A 151 21.59 -1.55 -14.01
N ASP A 152 20.40 -2.12 -14.13
CA ASP A 152 19.91 -3.19 -13.25
C ASP A 152 20.49 -4.55 -13.64
N TYR A 153 20.35 -5.54 -12.76
CA TYR A 153 20.82 -6.90 -13.04
C TYR A 153 20.10 -7.58 -14.22
N LEU A 154 18.80 -7.33 -14.42
CA LEU A 154 18.05 -7.95 -15.51
C LEU A 154 18.59 -7.55 -16.88
N SER A 155 18.93 -6.26 -17.05
CA SER A 155 19.54 -5.72 -18.27
C SER A 155 20.90 -6.35 -18.62
N ARG A 156 21.55 -7.00 -17.65
CA ARG A 156 22.87 -7.62 -17.79
C ARG A 156 22.81 -9.14 -18.00
N MET A 157 21.67 -9.77 -17.76
CA MET A 157 21.50 -11.21 -17.93
C MET A 157 21.52 -11.58 -19.42
N ASN A 158 22.30 -12.59 -19.76
CA ASN A 158 22.41 -13.10 -21.13
C ASN A 158 22.26 -14.63 -21.12
N GLY A 159 21.25 -15.12 -21.85
CA GLY A 159 20.93 -16.55 -21.91
C GLY A 159 20.21 -17.08 -20.66
N PRO A 160 19.90 -18.39 -20.62
CA PRO A 160 19.15 -18.98 -19.53
C PRO A 160 19.85 -18.76 -18.17
N THR A 161 19.16 -18.06 -17.27
CA THR A 161 19.71 -17.63 -15.98
C THR A 161 18.93 -18.27 -14.84
N GLY A 162 19.63 -18.90 -13.90
CA GLY A 162 19.03 -19.40 -12.67
C GLY A 162 18.63 -18.24 -11.74
N LEU A 163 17.42 -18.28 -11.21
CA LEU A 163 16.91 -17.32 -10.24
C LEU A 163 16.48 -18.07 -8.97
N ILE A 164 16.73 -17.45 -7.83
CA ILE A 164 16.28 -17.92 -6.52
C ILE A 164 15.20 -16.96 -6.06
N LEU A 165 13.97 -17.45 -5.99
CA LEU A 165 12.82 -16.71 -5.46
C LEU A 165 12.75 -16.94 -3.95
N ALA A 166 12.75 -15.89 -3.14
CA ALA A 166 12.77 -16.02 -1.68
C ALA A 166 11.80 -15.08 -0.98
N ASP A 167 11.25 -15.56 0.14
CA ASP A 167 10.40 -14.76 1.04
C ASP A 167 11.22 -14.05 2.11
N ILE A 168 12.32 -14.66 2.53
CA ILE A 168 13.24 -14.12 3.54
C ILE A 168 14.65 -14.08 2.95
N TYR A 169 15.29 -12.93 3.08
CA TYR A 169 16.70 -12.70 2.78
C TYR A 169 17.30 -11.94 3.96
N THR A 170 18.27 -12.55 4.65
CA THR A 170 18.99 -11.91 5.75
C THR A 170 20.38 -12.50 5.89
N HIS A 171 21.22 -11.88 6.69
CA HIS A 171 22.50 -12.42 7.09
C HIS A 171 22.45 -12.78 8.57
N ASP A 172 23.05 -13.92 8.92
CA ASP A 172 23.28 -14.28 10.31
C ASP A 172 24.15 -13.20 10.99
N PRO A 173 23.68 -12.56 12.07
CA PRO A 173 24.41 -11.49 12.74
C PRO A 173 25.79 -11.91 13.30
N HIS A 174 26.01 -13.20 13.55
CA HIS A 174 27.25 -13.71 14.14
C HIS A 174 28.21 -14.28 13.09
N THR A 175 27.68 -14.99 12.10
CA THR A 175 28.51 -15.68 11.10
C THR A 175 28.61 -14.92 9.79
N GLY A 176 27.74 -13.93 9.54
CA GLY A 176 27.61 -13.24 8.26
C GLY A 176 27.07 -14.12 7.13
N ALA A 177 26.77 -15.39 7.43
CA ALA A 177 26.28 -16.34 6.46
C ALA A 177 24.91 -15.89 5.94
N LEU A 178 24.72 -16.04 4.63
CA LEU A 178 23.46 -15.74 3.98
C LEU A 178 22.40 -16.75 4.44
N PHE A 179 21.28 -16.25 4.94
CA PHE A 179 20.11 -17.02 5.32
C PHE A 179 18.95 -16.66 4.40
N ILE A 180 18.48 -17.66 3.66
CA ILE A 180 17.34 -17.55 2.75
C ILE A 180 16.30 -18.58 3.18
N ASP A 181 15.04 -18.16 3.25
CA ASP A 181 13.91 -19.04 3.55
C ASP A 181 12.75 -18.79 2.58
N GLY A 182 11.89 -19.80 2.42
CA GLY A 182 10.87 -19.83 1.37
C GLY A 182 11.46 -19.86 -0.04
N ALA A 183 12.68 -20.39 -0.20
CA ALA A 183 13.42 -20.37 -1.45
C ALA A 183 12.82 -21.33 -2.50
N LYS A 184 12.71 -20.86 -3.73
CA LYS A 184 12.35 -21.66 -4.90
C LYS A 184 13.27 -21.32 -6.07
N ASP A 185 14.01 -22.31 -6.52
CA ASP A 185 14.83 -22.20 -7.72
C ASP A 185 13.96 -22.25 -8.97
N VAL A 186 14.17 -21.28 -9.85
CA VAL A 186 13.55 -21.19 -11.17
C VAL A 186 14.60 -20.81 -12.20
N THR A 187 14.29 -21.00 -13.49
CA THR A 187 15.19 -20.58 -14.56
C THR A 187 14.45 -19.63 -15.47
N LEU A 188 15.00 -18.43 -15.60
CA LEU A 188 14.60 -17.45 -16.61
C LEU A 188 15.23 -17.87 -17.93
N GLN A 189 14.43 -18.38 -18.86
CA GLN A 189 14.93 -18.97 -20.10
C GLN A 189 15.42 -17.90 -21.08
N ASP A 190 14.70 -16.78 -21.15
CA ASP A 190 14.99 -15.69 -22.06
C ASP A 190 14.93 -14.33 -21.36
N PRO A 191 16.04 -13.90 -20.72
CA PRO A 191 16.10 -12.61 -20.06
C PRO A 191 15.94 -11.41 -21.00
N ALA A 192 16.26 -11.57 -22.30
CA ALA A 192 16.15 -10.46 -23.26
C ALA A 192 14.69 -10.06 -23.54
N ASN A 193 13.75 -11.01 -23.38
CA ASN A 193 12.30 -10.78 -23.46
C ASN A 193 11.64 -10.73 -22.08
N ALA A 194 12.42 -10.53 -21.01
CA ALA A 194 11.91 -10.35 -19.67
C ALA A 194 11.72 -8.87 -19.33
N SER A 195 10.71 -8.56 -18.54
CA SER A 195 10.45 -7.21 -18.05
C SER A 195 9.89 -7.26 -16.63
N PHE A 196 10.20 -6.23 -15.83
CA PHE A 196 9.56 -6.07 -14.54
C PHE A 196 8.11 -5.66 -14.72
N ARG A 197 7.19 -6.42 -14.11
CA ARG A 197 5.81 -5.97 -13.92
C ARG A 197 5.79 -5.05 -12.70
N THR A 198 5.50 -3.78 -12.95
CA THR A 198 5.42 -2.75 -11.93
C THR A 198 3.98 -2.38 -11.59
N SER A 199 3.80 -1.73 -10.45
CA SER A 199 2.56 -1.07 -10.06
C SER A 199 2.87 0.17 -9.24
N VAL A 200 2.06 1.22 -9.40
CA VAL A 200 2.17 2.45 -8.60
C VAL A 200 1.48 2.24 -7.26
N VAL A 201 2.22 2.44 -6.17
CA VAL A 201 1.76 2.30 -4.79
C VAL A 201 2.14 3.52 -3.97
N LEU A 202 1.50 3.71 -2.81
CA LEU A 202 1.93 4.74 -1.86
C LEU A 202 3.28 4.35 -1.25
N ASN A 203 4.16 5.33 -1.09
CA ASN A 203 5.44 5.10 -0.45
C ASN A 203 5.27 4.89 1.06
N THR A 204 5.30 3.63 1.50
CA THR A 204 5.15 3.26 2.90
C THR A 204 6.34 3.64 3.77
N GLU A 205 7.48 3.99 3.18
CA GLU A 205 8.68 4.46 3.89
C GLU A 205 8.65 5.97 4.15
N SER A 206 7.71 6.69 3.52
CA SER A 206 7.60 8.15 3.67
C SER A 206 7.12 8.56 5.07
N PRO A 207 7.58 9.71 5.59
CA PRO A 207 7.03 10.30 6.82
C PRO A 207 5.51 10.49 6.73
N GLU A 208 5.00 10.93 5.57
CA GLU A 208 3.59 11.21 5.32
C GLU A 208 2.71 9.97 5.48
N TYR A 209 3.17 8.81 5.00
CA TYR A 209 2.46 7.54 5.19
C TYR A 209 2.39 7.12 6.66
N ASN A 210 3.49 7.32 7.39
CA ASN A 210 3.57 7.00 8.81
C ASN A 210 2.68 7.93 9.66
N ASP A 211 2.68 9.22 9.36
CA ASP A 211 1.82 10.21 10.01
C ASP A 211 0.34 9.94 9.74
N ALA A 212 -0.02 9.57 8.51
CA ALA A 212 -1.36 9.13 8.18
C ALA A 212 -1.77 7.88 8.99
N GLY A 213 -0.87 6.90 9.14
CA GLY A 213 -1.09 5.72 9.97
C GLY A 213 -1.34 6.04 11.44
N ASN A 214 -0.55 6.96 12.01
CA ASN A 214 -0.76 7.47 13.37
C ASN A 214 -2.12 8.16 13.50
N TRP A 215 -2.49 8.98 12.50
CA TRP A 215 -3.76 9.68 12.47
C TRP A 215 -4.95 8.72 12.38
N VAL A 216 -4.85 7.66 11.56
CA VAL A 216 -5.87 6.60 11.48
C VAL A 216 -6.10 5.96 12.85
N GLY A 217 -5.05 5.74 13.64
CA GLY A 217 -5.18 5.28 15.03
C GLY A 217 -6.05 6.20 15.89
N ILE A 218 -5.87 7.52 15.79
CA ILE A 218 -6.69 8.52 16.47
C ILE A 218 -8.14 8.49 15.95
N LEU A 219 -8.33 8.37 14.63
CA LEU A 219 -9.66 8.28 14.03
C LEU A 219 -10.46 7.08 14.53
N PHE A 220 -9.81 5.93 14.72
CA PHE A 220 -10.45 4.75 15.33
C PHE A 220 -10.83 4.97 16.80
N ALA A 221 -10.02 5.72 17.57
CA ALA A 221 -10.41 6.10 18.93
C ALA A 221 -11.66 6.99 18.94
N ILE A 222 -11.75 7.96 18.02
CA ILE A 222 -12.92 8.83 17.85
C ILE A 222 -14.16 8.03 17.42
N GLN A 223 -13.97 7.06 16.52
CA GLN A 223 -15.03 6.15 16.09
C GLN A 223 -15.57 5.32 17.25
N ALA A 224 -14.71 4.82 18.13
CA ALA A 224 -15.12 4.11 19.34
C ALA A 224 -15.92 5.02 20.30
N ILE A 225 -15.50 6.28 20.49
CA ILE A 225 -16.26 7.27 21.27
C ILE A 225 -17.64 7.50 20.64
N GLY A 226 -17.69 7.71 19.32
CA GLY A 226 -18.94 7.84 18.56
C GLY A 226 -19.86 6.65 18.74
N SER A 227 -19.32 5.42 18.71
CA SER A 227 -20.08 4.20 18.98
C SER A 227 -20.65 4.15 20.39
N VAL A 228 -19.87 4.51 21.42
CA VAL A 228 -20.34 4.52 22.82
C VAL A 228 -21.47 5.54 22.99
N LEU A 229 -21.29 6.76 22.49
CA LEU A 229 -22.32 7.80 22.55
C LEU A 229 -23.59 7.36 21.83
N TRP A 230 -23.46 6.80 20.63
CA TRP A 230 -24.61 6.34 19.86
C TRP A 230 -25.31 5.14 20.52
N ALA A 231 -24.57 4.21 21.15
CA ALA A 231 -25.14 3.09 21.87
C ALA A 231 -26.03 3.51 23.04
N VAL A 232 -25.73 4.64 23.70
CA VAL A 232 -26.61 5.24 24.73
C VAL A 232 -27.88 5.82 24.12
N VAL A 233 -27.80 6.35 22.90
CA VAL A 233 -28.94 6.95 22.18
C VAL A 233 -29.86 5.88 21.55
N LEU A 234 -29.31 4.73 21.14
CA LEU A 234 -30.06 3.66 20.46
C LEU A 234 -31.36 3.24 21.20
N PRO A 235 -31.36 2.97 22.53
CA PRO A 235 -32.57 2.59 23.26
C PRO A 235 -33.65 3.68 23.33
N MET A 236 -33.32 4.93 23.03
CA MET A 236 -34.27 6.05 23.08
C MET A 236 -35.25 6.04 21.89
N PHE A 237 -34.93 5.30 20.82
CA PHE A 237 -35.80 5.17 19.66
C PHE A 237 -36.89 4.12 19.90
N LYS A 238 -38.15 4.50 19.65
CA LYS A 238 -39.31 3.58 19.76
C LYS A 238 -39.25 2.41 18.77
N SER A 239 -38.67 2.63 17.58
CA SER A 239 -38.55 1.61 16.54
C SER A 239 -37.09 1.17 16.39
N ARG A 240 -36.85 -0.11 16.64
CA ARG A 240 -35.52 -0.75 16.47
C ARG A 240 -35.12 -0.78 14.99
N LYS A 241 -36.08 -1.06 14.10
CA LYS A 241 -35.83 -1.01 12.64
C LYS A 241 -35.44 0.39 12.18
N PHE A 242 -36.14 1.41 12.65
CA PHE A 242 -35.84 2.80 12.28
C PHE A 242 -34.45 3.20 12.76
N SER A 243 -34.14 2.99 14.05
CA SER A 243 -32.83 3.32 14.60
C SER A 243 -31.71 2.52 13.94
N TYR A 244 -31.93 1.25 13.60
CA TYR A 244 -30.97 0.45 12.87
C TYR A 244 -30.72 1.00 11.45
N SER A 245 -31.77 1.23 10.67
CA SER A 245 -31.68 1.78 9.31
C SER A 245 -31.02 3.18 9.30
N LEU A 246 -31.41 4.06 10.22
CA LEU A 246 -30.79 5.38 10.40
C LEU A 246 -29.29 5.26 10.68
N SER A 247 -28.90 4.34 11.56
CA SER A 247 -27.48 4.13 11.90
C SER A 247 -26.67 3.66 10.71
N LEU A 248 -27.22 2.76 9.88
CA LEU A 248 -26.57 2.29 8.65
C LEU A 248 -26.41 3.43 7.64
N LEU A 249 -27.42 4.31 7.49
CA LEU A 249 -27.33 5.50 6.63
C LEU A 249 -26.30 6.51 7.14
N LEU A 250 -26.20 6.72 8.45
CA LEU A 250 -25.13 7.54 9.05
C LEU A 250 -23.76 6.94 8.73
N GLY A 251 -23.57 5.64 8.93
CA GLY A 251 -22.32 4.97 8.55
C GLY A 251 -22.02 5.06 7.06
N ALA A 252 -23.03 4.98 6.20
CA ALA A 252 -22.85 5.15 4.76
C ALA A 252 -22.31 6.54 4.42
N ALA A 253 -22.91 7.59 5.01
CA ALA A 253 -22.40 8.95 4.88
C ALA A 253 -20.98 9.08 5.44
N GLY A 254 -20.68 8.41 6.55
CA GLY A 254 -19.34 8.36 7.14
C GLY A 254 -18.29 7.73 6.21
N PHE A 255 -18.57 6.56 5.62
CA PHE A 255 -17.66 5.91 4.67
C PHE A 255 -17.49 6.70 3.37
N ILE A 256 -18.58 7.21 2.80
CA ILE A 256 -18.51 8.00 1.55
C ILE A 256 -17.72 9.28 1.78
N SER A 257 -17.98 10.01 2.87
CA SER A 257 -17.26 11.25 3.19
C SER A 257 -15.78 11.01 3.48
N ALA A 258 -15.43 9.94 4.22
CA ALA A 258 -14.02 9.59 4.46
C ALA A 258 -13.27 9.22 3.17
N GLY A 259 -13.97 8.78 2.12
CA GLY A 259 -13.39 8.57 0.79
C GLY A 259 -12.95 9.85 0.07
N TYR A 260 -13.59 10.99 0.37
CA TYR A 260 -13.38 12.24 -0.39
C TYR A 260 -12.81 13.40 0.43
N PHE A 261 -12.82 13.32 1.75
CA PHE A 261 -12.27 14.39 2.60
C PHE A 261 -10.75 14.44 2.49
N THR A 262 -10.26 15.63 2.14
CA THR A 262 -8.83 15.96 2.08
C THR A 262 -8.31 16.60 3.36
N ASN A 263 -9.19 17.11 4.22
CA ASN A 263 -8.77 17.68 5.50
C ASN A 263 -8.82 16.62 6.61
N GLN A 264 -7.68 16.37 7.24
CA GLN A 264 -7.52 15.38 8.31
C GLN A 264 -8.49 15.54 9.49
N TYR A 265 -8.93 16.77 9.80
CA TYR A 265 -9.86 17.07 10.89
C TYR A 265 -11.32 16.83 10.51
N MET A 266 -11.68 16.96 9.22
CA MET A 266 -13.03 16.65 8.75
C MET A 266 -13.35 15.15 8.88
N LEU A 267 -12.32 14.30 8.86
CA LEU A 267 -12.44 12.85 9.07
C LEU A 267 -12.99 12.49 10.46
N PHE A 268 -12.88 13.37 11.46
CA PHE A 268 -13.51 13.15 12.76
C PHE A 268 -15.02 12.96 12.65
N ILE A 269 -15.67 13.77 11.82
CA ILE A 269 -17.11 13.67 11.58
C ILE A 269 -17.42 12.32 10.91
N SER A 270 -16.65 11.96 9.88
CA SER A 270 -16.82 10.69 9.17
C SER A 270 -16.70 9.48 10.10
N PHE A 271 -15.71 9.47 10.99
CA PHE A 271 -15.46 8.35 11.90
C PHE A 271 -16.48 8.29 13.06
N VAL A 272 -17.01 9.42 13.54
CA VAL A 272 -18.16 9.42 14.45
C VAL A 272 -19.37 8.77 13.79
N LEU A 273 -19.66 9.13 12.54
CA LEU A 273 -20.78 8.56 11.77
C LEU A 273 -20.61 7.05 11.52
N ILE A 274 -19.40 6.60 11.19
CA ILE A 274 -19.06 5.17 11.11
C ILE A 274 -19.27 4.48 12.46
N GLY A 275 -18.94 5.17 13.55
CA GLY A 275 -19.18 4.71 14.93
C GLY A 275 -20.66 4.43 15.21
N CYS A 276 -21.57 5.28 14.74
CA CYS A 276 -23.00 5.07 14.87
C CYS A 276 -23.46 3.76 14.21
N ALA A 277 -23.01 3.49 12.99
CA ALA A 277 -23.33 2.24 12.30
C ALA A 277 -22.76 1.02 13.03
N TRP A 278 -21.52 1.10 13.53
CA TRP A 278 -20.89 -0.01 14.22
C TRP A 278 -21.65 -0.42 15.50
N ALA A 279 -22.02 0.55 16.32
CA ALA A 279 -22.80 0.30 17.53
C ALA A 279 -24.15 -0.39 17.21
N ALA A 280 -24.84 0.08 16.18
CA ALA A 280 -26.13 -0.47 15.80
C ALA A 280 -26.04 -1.88 15.18
N MET A 281 -25.01 -2.14 14.37
CA MET A 281 -24.75 -3.47 13.79
C MET A 281 -24.45 -4.54 14.85
N LEU A 282 -23.85 -4.15 15.98
CA LEU A 282 -23.62 -5.07 17.10
C LEU A 282 -24.86 -5.25 17.98
N ALA A 283 -25.60 -4.17 18.26
CA ALA A 283 -26.71 -4.19 19.22
C ALA A 283 -28.01 -4.78 18.66
N TRP A 284 -28.45 -4.33 17.47
CA TRP A 284 -29.81 -4.63 17.01
C TRP A 284 -29.99 -6.03 16.46
N PRO A 285 -29.14 -6.55 15.55
CA PRO A 285 -29.33 -7.89 15.00
C PRO A 285 -29.33 -8.96 16.09
N PHE A 286 -28.44 -8.82 17.08
CA PHE A 286 -28.40 -9.69 18.25
C PHE A 286 -29.70 -9.60 19.05
N THR A 287 -30.16 -8.38 19.38
CA THR A 287 -31.40 -8.17 20.14
C THR A 287 -32.65 -8.69 19.41
N ILE A 288 -32.74 -8.49 18.09
CA ILE A 288 -33.85 -8.96 17.27
C ILE A 288 -33.88 -10.50 17.27
N LEU A 289 -32.70 -11.13 17.14
CA LEU A 289 -32.59 -12.57 17.16
C LEU A 289 -32.98 -13.15 18.52
N THR A 290 -32.38 -12.66 19.62
CA THR A 290 -32.63 -13.21 20.95
C THR A 290 -34.08 -13.09 21.39
N ASN A 291 -34.78 -12.01 20.99
CA ASN A 291 -36.20 -11.85 21.27
C ASN A 291 -37.11 -12.79 20.44
N SER A 292 -36.60 -13.32 19.33
CA SER A 292 -37.35 -14.22 18.43
C SER A 292 -37.16 -15.70 18.77
N LEU A 293 -36.21 -16.04 19.64
CA LEU A 293 -35.91 -17.42 20.04
C LEU A 293 -36.82 -17.87 21.19
N ARG A 294 -37.59 -18.96 20.98
CA ARG A 294 -38.27 -19.70 22.05
C ARG A 294 -37.30 -20.69 22.70
N SER A 295 -37.47 -20.97 23.99
CA SER A 295 -36.53 -21.74 24.83
C SER A 295 -36.27 -23.16 24.30
N GLY A 296 -35.23 -23.29 23.47
CA GLY A 296 -34.70 -24.55 22.96
C GLY A 296 -33.54 -24.26 22.00
N ASN A 297 -32.33 -24.72 22.35
CA ASN A 297 -31.10 -24.59 21.55
C ASN A 297 -30.62 -23.16 21.25
N ILE A 298 -30.73 -22.24 22.22
CA ILE A 298 -30.23 -20.84 22.11
C ILE A 298 -28.77 -20.81 21.61
N GLY A 299 -27.92 -21.73 22.09
CA GLY A 299 -26.53 -21.83 21.65
C GLY A 299 -26.35 -22.14 20.16
N ALA A 300 -27.19 -22.99 19.57
CA ALA A 300 -27.11 -23.32 18.14
C ALA A 300 -27.53 -22.13 17.27
N TYR A 301 -28.58 -21.39 17.66
CA TYR A 301 -29.01 -20.19 16.95
C TYR A 301 -28.01 -19.04 17.06
N LEU A 302 -27.38 -18.87 18.24
CA LEU A 302 -26.28 -17.92 18.41
C LEU A 302 -25.06 -18.30 17.56
N GLY A 303 -24.74 -19.59 17.45
CA GLY A 303 -23.69 -20.08 16.55
C GLY A 303 -23.97 -19.73 15.08
N LEU A 304 -25.20 -19.98 14.60
CA LEU A 304 -25.62 -19.63 13.25
C LEU A 304 -25.58 -18.11 12.98
N PHE A 305 -25.88 -17.29 13.98
CA PHE A 305 -25.77 -15.82 13.89
C PHE A 305 -24.33 -15.35 13.73
N ASN A 306 -23.38 -15.95 14.44
CA ASN A 306 -21.97 -15.61 14.23
C ASN A 306 -21.50 -16.03 12.82
N CYS A 307 -21.99 -17.16 12.29
CA CYS A 307 -21.71 -17.55 10.91
C CYS A 307 -22.22 -16.53 9.88
N SER A 308 -23.38 -15.90 10.11
CA SER A 308 -23.89 -14.86 9.20
C SER A 308 -23.10 -13.55 9.24
N ILE A 309 -22.27 -13.34 10.28
CA ILE A 309 -21.32 -12.22 10.36
C ILE A 309 -19.98 -12.61 9.72
N CYS A 310 -19.42 -13.78 10.10
CA CYS A 310 -18.09 -14.20 9.69
C CYS A 310 -18.01 -14.56 8.20
N ILE A 311 -19.02 -15.22 7.63
CA ILE A 311 -18.98 -15.64 6.22
C ILE A 311 -18.89 -14.42 5.29
N PRO A 312 -19.76 -13.39 5.40
CA PRO A 312 -19.61 -12.17 4.60
C PRO A 312 -18.29 -11.45 4.82
N GLN A 313 -17.72 -11.48 6.03
CA GLN A 313 -16.40 -10.90 6.31
C GLN A 313 -15.29 -11.62 5.53
N ILE A 314 -15.30 -12.95 5.48
CA ILE A 314 -14.34 -13.75 4.70
C ILE A 314 -14.51 -13.45 3.21
N VAL A 315 -15.75 -13.45 2.71
CA VAL A 315 -16.05 -13.10 1.31
C VAL A 315 -15.53 -11.70 0.98
N GLY A 316 -15.77 -10.70 1.84
CA GLY A 316 -15.26 -9.35 1.66
C GLY A 316 -13.73 -9.26 1.68
N ALA A 317 -13.06 -10.03 2.55
CA ALA A 317 -11.60 -10.08 2.61
C ALA A 317 -10.98 -10.68 1.35
N LEU A 318 -11.57 -11.75 0.81
CA LEU A 318 -11.10 -12.42 -0.41
C LEU A 318 -11.40 -11.61 -1.67
N LEU A 319 -12.61 -11.06 -1.78
CA LEU A 319 -13.03 -10.30 -2.97
C LEU A 319 -12.46 -8.88 -3.00
N GLY A 320 -12.10 -8.30 -1.85
CA GLY A 320 -11.63 -6.92 -1.78
C GLY A 320 -10.43 -6.64 -2.68
N GLY A 321 -9.42 -7.52 -2.67
CA GLY A 321 -8.24 -7.38 -3.54
C GLY A 321 -8.61 -7.49 -5.02
N TRP A 322 -9.46 -8.44 -5.38
CA TRP A 322 -9.93 -8.61 -6.76
C TRP A 322 -10.73 -7.41 -7.26
N ILE A 323 -11.64 -6.87 -6.45
CA ILE A 323 -12.39 -5.66 -6.81
C ILE A 323 -11.42 -4.49 -7.01
N LEU A 324 -10.40 -4.34 -6.16
CA LEU A 324 -9.44 -3.24 -6.26
C LEU A 324 -8.62 -3.33 -7.55
N SER A 325 -8.17 -4.54 -7.88
CA SER A 325 -7.45 -4.81 -9.13
C SER A 325 -8.34 -4.66 -10.36
N ALA A 326 -9.65 -4.91 -10.25
CA ALA A 326 -10.59 -4.76 -11.37
C ALA A 326 -10.95 -3.29 -11.67
N ILE A 327 -10.92 -2.43 -10.66
CA ILE A 327 -11.18 -0.98 -10.80
C ILE A 327 -9.90 -0.16 -11.02
N GLY A 328 -8.74 -0.68 -10.63
CA GLY A 328 -7.45 -0.03 -10.79
C GLY A 328 -6.79 -0.35 -12.14
N SER A 329 -5.94 0.54 -12.59
CA SER A 329 -4.99 0.34 -13.68
C SER A 329 -3.60 0.02 -13.10
N ALA A 330 -2.72 -0.63 -13.87
CA ALA A 330 -1.36 -0.93 -13.40
C ALA A 330 -0.49 0.33 -13.29
N ASP A 331 -0.76 1.32 -14.15
CA ASP A 331 0.03 2.55 -14.30
C ASP A 331 -0.39 3.67 -13.34
N GLU A 332 -1.47 3.49 -12.57
CA GLU A 332 -1.97 4.49 -11.62
C GLU A 332 -2.14 3.89 -10.23
N LEU A 333 -2.13 4.76 -9.21
CA LEU A 333 -2.39 4.34 -7.84
C LEU A 333 -3.79 3.72 -7.74
N ALA A 334 -3.86 2.51 -7.20
CA ALA A 334 -5.13 1.81 -7.01
C ALA A 334 -6.14 2.68 -6.23
N PRO A 335 -7.39 2.83 -6.68
CA PRO A 335 -8.33 3.81 -6.15
C PRO A 335 -8.98 3.34 -4.84
N GLN A 336 -8.20 3.36 -3.76
CA GLN A 336 -8.63 2.86 -2.44
C GLN A 336 -9.85 3.60 -1.88
N TYR A 337 -10.02 4.87 -2.23
CA TYR A 337 -11.20 5.66 -1.84
C TYR A 337 -12.51 5.06 -2.35
N MET A 338 -12.50 4.41 -3.53
CA MET A 338 -13.68 3.75 -4.08
C MET A 338 -14.14 2.58 -3.20
N MET A 339 -13.22 1.92 -2.50
CA MET A 339 -13.59 0.87 -1.54
C MET A 339 -14.39 1.42 -0.35
N MET A 340 -14.09 2.66 0.07
CA MET A 340 -14.89 3.32 1.09
C MET A 340 -16.28 3.65 0.56
N VAL A 341 -16.37 4.13 -0.68
CA VAL A 341 -17.66 4.40 -1.34
C VAL A 341 -18.49 3.11 -1.51
N ILE A 342 -17.87 2.02 -1.96
CA ILE A 342 -18.53 0.71 -2.08
C ILE A 342 -19.06 0.24 -0.73
N ALA A 343 -18.26 0.36 0.34
CA ALA A 343 -18.71 0.04 1.69
C ALA A 343 -19.92 0.90 2.11
N GLY A 344 -19.90 2.19 1.82
CA GLY A 344 -21.03 3.09 2.06
C GLY A 344 -22.29 2.69 1.28
N CYS A 345 -22.15 2.39 0.00
CA CYS A 345 -23.25 1.88 -0.83
C CYS A 345 -23.82 0.56 -0.29
N SER A 346 -22.97 -0.37 0.18
CA SER A 346 -23.42 -1.60 0.82
C SER A 346 -24.21 -1.33 2.11
N LEU A 347 -23.83 -0.33 2.91
CA LEU A 347 -24.61 0.07 4.08
C LEU A 347 -25.98 0.67 3.71
N ILE A 348 -26.07 1.42 2.61
CA ILE A 348 -27.36 1.91 2.09
C ILE A 348 -28.25 0.74 1.69
N LEU A 349 -27.71 -0.24 0.96
CA LEU A 349 -28.45 -1.47 0.62
C LEU A 349 -28.88 -2.24 1.88
N GLY A 350 -28.02 -2.30 2.89
CA GLY A 350 -28.34 -2.85 4.21
C GLY A 350 -29.50 -2.10 4.87
N ALA A 351 -29.47 -0.77 4.86
CA ALA A 351 -30.53 0.08 5.43
C ALA A 351 -31.88 -0.14 4.75
N LEU A 352 -31.89 -0.37 3.43
CA LEU A 352 -33.08 -0.76 2.67
C LEU A 352 -33.54 -2.18 3.02
N ALA A 353 -32.60 -3.12 3.20
CA ALA A 353 -32.91 -4.49 3.57
C ALA A 353 -33.61 -4.59 4.96
N VAL A 354 -33.28 -3.69 5.89
CA VAL A 354 -33.92 -3.60 7.21
C VAL A 354 -35.44 -3.40 7.12
N ALA A 355 -35.93 -2.73 6.06
CA ALA A 355 -37.37 -2.53 5.86
C ALA A 355 -38.14 -3.84 5.68
N PHE A 356 -37.49 -4.91 5.22
CA PHE A 356 -38.10 -6.23 5.02
C PHE A 356 -38.13 -7.10 6.29
N ILE A 357 -37.45 -6.69 7.37
CA ILE A 357 -37.46 -7.44 8.63
C ILE A 357 -38.88 -7.42 9.20
N LYS A 358 -39.41 -8.58 9.58
CA LYS A 358 -40.66 -8.70 10.34
C LYS A 358 -40.31 -8.83 11.82
N GLU A 359 -40.79 -7.90 12.64
CA GLU A 359 -40.69 -8.01 14.10
C GLU A 359 -42.07 -8.43 14.59
N HIS A 360 -42.15 -9.55 15.32
CA HIS A 360 -43.36 -9.86 16.07
C HIS A 360 -43.34 -8.98 17.33
N SER A 361 -44.21 -7.98 17.37
CA SER A 361 -44.47 -7.16 18.55
C SER A 361 -45.01 -8.05 19.66
N SER A 362 -44.21 -8.30 20.70
CA SER A 362 -44.57 -9.01 21.92
C SER A 362 -45.44 -8.16 22.85
N GLU A 363 -46.47 -7.50 22.31
CA GLU A 363 -47.34 -6.55 23.05
C GLU A 363 -48.80 -7.02 23.15
N ALA A 364 -49.10 -8.29 22.86
CA ALA A 364 -50.46 -8.82 22.88
C ALA A 364 -50.73 -9.97 23.89
N GLU A 365 -49.90 -10.11 24.93
CA GLU A 365 -50.13 -11.12 26.00
C GLU A 365 -49.95 -10.52 27.40
N LYS A 366 -50.51 -9.33 27.62
CA LYS A 366 -50.86 -8.86 28.96
C LYS A 366 -52.19 -8.12 28.90
N HIS A 367 -53.28 -8.88 28.85
CA HIS A 367 -54.55 -8.45 29.42
C HIS A 367 -55.37 -9.64 29.90
#